data_AF-A0A317WZ13-F1
#
_entry.id   AF-A0A317WZ13-F1
#
_cell.length_a   1.000
_cell.length_b   1.000
_cell.length_c   1.000
_cell.angle_alpha   90.00
_cell.angle_beta   90.00
_cell.angle_gamma   90.00
#
_symmetry.space_group_name_H-M   'P 1'
#
loop_
_entity.id
_entity.type
_entity.pdbx_description
1 polymer ?
#
loop_
_entity_poly.entity_id
_entity_poly.type
_entity_poly.pdbx_seq_one_letter_code
_entity_poly.pdbx_strand_id
1 'polypeptide(L)'
;MPEVGKDYLSRVLPNELLFWCTRYLDHLSYFKLKKTCTGLNKKLQGEYNTRLKKYALQTREYHLNCHQEPHLGSLPCLEGDCQIDPRNQRLGAMSHLRATILKNDMITFEKYLDAGLDPNMFIDGNWEPFAIHMRIKMFKLLLKRGADVTLIPYENSDTKRRMIDWVGDFSDKKLAEEWISLFMKYGASFTSGKVLEKLCEMESAAKQLWLAAKNGVDFSTPLEKILSLDAQRIIWDTFDEPAALHFATCWLKPIVIDIILRHQPEQRRHLDSAFNMAVRRNCSKTAVHLLRKGARLNVDLLEGALKVYPLHDPHRPDLLRCMAARVDLGNPEPIPQVQRYLELAQSGSPNYGVILPLLKKMSPKARLLCADSLDIETYRRDLEEAREYLSESTDIEELGSTETEESDLTLSWWTRNEKEITEILELMEEAIEL
;
A
#
# COMPACT_ATOMS: atom_id res chain seq x y z
N MET A 1 67.14 4.33 -10.86
CA MET A 1 66.80 3.06 -10.20
C MET A 1 66.16 2.16 -11.24
N PRO A 2 66.64 0.92 -11.45
CA PRO A 2 66.01 0.02 -12.41
C PRO A 2 64.56 -0.24 -11.98
N GLU A 3 63.62 -0.21 -12.91
CA GLU A 3 62.23 -0.55 -12.66
C GLU A 3 62.17 -1.99 -12.15
N VAL A 4 61.94 -2.13 -10.86
CA VAL A 4 61.69 -3.43 -10.24
C VAL A 4 60.37 -3.93 -10.82
N GLY A 5 60.47 -4.80 -11.83
CA GLY A 5 59.31 -5.36 -12.52
C GLY A 5 58.33 -6.05 -11.55
N LYS A 6 57.05 -6.10 -11.92
CA LYS A 6 55.90 -6.62 -11.14
C LYS A 6 55.96 -8.09 -10.70
N ASP A 7 57.13 -8.72 -10.72
CA ASP A 7 57.37 -10.09 -10.24
C ASP A 7 58.82 -10.28 -9.73
N TYR A 8 59.54 -9.20 -9.37
CA TYR A 8 60.91 -9.33 -8.90
C TYR A 8 61.01 -10.17 -7.61
N LEU A 9 60.11 -9.92 -6.65
CA LEU A 9 60.10 -10.65 -5.39
C LEU A 9 59.83 -12.15 -5.55
N SER A 10 58.93 -12.54 -6.46
CA SER A 10 58.63 -13.94 -6.75
C SER A 10 59.75 -14.65 -7.53
N ARG A 11 60.70 -13.91 -8.11
CA ARG A 11 61.91 -14.45 -8.76
C ARG A 11 63.08 -14.60 -7.78
N VAL A 12 63.15 -13.75 -6.77
CA VAL A 12 64.30 -13.67 -5.84
C VAL A 12 64.07 -14.48 -4.57
N LEU A 13 62.83 -14.59 -4.10
CA LEU A 13 62.50 -15.31 -2.86
C LEU A 13 61.69 -16.58 -3.16
N PRO A 14 62.03 -17.72 -2.53
CA PRO A 14 61.20 -18.91 -2.51
C PRO A 14 59.75 -18.58 -2.10
N ASN A 15 58.79 -19.24 -2.74
CA ASN A 15 57.37 -19.02 -2.48
C ASN A 15 57.01 -19.28 -1.01
N GLU A 16 57.71 -20.21 -0.36
CA GLU A 16 57.54 -20.59 1.04
C GLU A 16 57.94 -19.44 1.98
N LEU A 17 59.04 -18.73 1.69
CA LEU A 17 59.48 -17.58 2.46
C LEU A 17 58.55 -16.39 2.26
N LEU A 18 58.13 -16.12 1.02
CA LEU A 18 57.13 -15.08 0.75
C LEU A 18 55.82 -15.36 1.48
N PHE A 19 55.37 -16.62 1.46
CA PHE A 19 54.18 -17.05 2.20
C PHE A 19 54.36 -16.88 3.71
N TRP A 20 55.53 -17.23 4.27
CA TRP A 20 55.82 -17.04 5.68
C TRP A 20 55.84 -15.57 6.09
N CYS A 21 56.48 -14.70 5.29
CA CYS A 21 56.47 -13.25 5.49
C CYS A 21 55.05 -12.69 5.54
N THR A 22 54.13 -13.24 4.73
CA THR A 22 52.74 -12.77 4.75
C THR A 22 52.06 -12.91 6.10
N ARG A 23 52.49 -13.85 6.96
CA ARG A 23 51.95 -14.05 8.32
C ARG A 23 52.10 -12.83 9.21
N TYR A 24 53.11 -12.00 8.96
CA TYR A 24 53.45 -10.82 9.76
C TYR A 24 52.95 -9.49 9.18
N LEU A 25 52.33 -9.52 8.00
CA LEU A 25 51.82 -8.31 7.35
C LEU A 25 50.43 -7.95 7.88
N ASP A 26 50.17 -6.65 8.10
CA ASP A 26 48.81 -6.15 8.23
C ASP A 26 48.05 -6.30 6.89
N HIS A 27 46.73 -6.13 6.92
CA HIS A 27 45.88 -6.34 5.73
C HIS A 27 46.20 -5.40 4.55
N LEU A 28 46.65 -4.16 4.81
CA LEU A 28 47.03 -3.19 3.76
C LEU A 28 48.36 -3.57 3.14
N SER A 29 49.34 -3.93 3.97
CA SER A 29 50.65 -4.41 3.53
C SER A 29 50.53 -5.72 2.75
N TYR A 30 49.66 -6.62 3.19
CA TYR A 30 49.31 -7.85 2.47
C TYR A 30 48.67 -7.54 1.11
N PHE A 31 47.72 -6.58 1.04
CA PHE A 31 47.11 -6.16 -0.22
C PHE A 31 48.14 -5.61 -1.22
N LYS A 32 49.08 -4.78 -0.75
CA LYS A 32 50.18 -4.26 -1.57
C LYS A 32 51.05 -5.40 -2.11
N LEU A 33 51.44 -6.36 -1.26
CA LEU A 33 52.22 -7.53 -1.68
C LEU A 33 51.49 -8.34 -2.76
N LYS A 34 50.19 -8.61 -2.56
CA LYS A 34 49.33 -9.32 -3.50
C LYS A 34 49.25 -8.62 -4.86
N LYS A 35 49.12 -7.29 -4.88
CA LYS A 35 49.08 -6.50 -6.13
C LYS A 35 50.42 -6.52 -6.88
N THR A 36 51.52 -6.61 -6.14
CA THR A 36 52.89 -6.59 -6.67
C THR A 36 53.42 -7.98 -7.07
N CYS A 37 52.82 -9.09 -6.61
CA CYS A 37 53.28 -10.44 -6.91
C CYS A 37 52.19 -11.25 -7.63
N THR A 38 52.05 -11.05 -8.96
CA THR A 38 50.93 -11.62 -9.72
C THR A 38 50.94 -13.16 -9.73
N GLY A 39 52.13 -13.77 -9.77
CA GLY A 39 52.30 -15.23 -9.72
C GLY A 39 51.86 -15.89 -8.41
N LEU A 40 51.82 -15.13 -7.31
CA LEU A 40 51.36 -15.61 -6.00
C LEU A 40 49.90 -15.27 -5.71
N ASN A 41 49.28 -14.42 -6.53
CA ASN A 41 47.98 -13.84 -6.27
C ASN A 41 46.90 -14.91 -5.98
N LYS A 42 46.84 -15.98 -6.80
CA LYS A 42 45.88 -17.09 -6.58
C LYS A 42 46.09 -17.79 -5.23
N LYS A 43 47.35 -18.03 -4.84
CA LYS A 43 47.69 -18.69 -3.55
C LYS A 43 47.40 -17.78 -2.36
N LEU A 44 47.65 -16.48 -2.51
CA LEU A 44 47.45 -15.48 -1.46
C LEU A 44 46.00 -15.01 -1.31
N GLN A 45 45.13 -15.29 -2.29
CA GLN A 45 43.73 -14.84 -2.29
C GLN A 45 42.92 -15.41 -1.12
N GLY A 46 43.07 -16.70 -0.80
CA GLY A 46 42.31 -17.32 0.30
C GLY A 46 42.66 -16.73 1.66
N GLU A 47 43.96 -16.57 1.92
CA GLU A 47 44.47 -15.95 3.15
C GLU A 47 44.13 -14.45 3.21
N TYR A 48 44.18 -13.74 2.08
CA TYR A 48 43.71 -12.36 1.98
C TYR A 48 42.24 -12.25 2.38
N ASN A 49 41.38 -13.10 1.82
CA ASN A 49 39.94 -13.11 2.12
C ASN A 49 39.70 -13.37 3.61
N THR A 50 40.44 -14.32 4.20
CA THR A 50 40.36 -14.64 5.64
C THR A 50 40.74 -13.43 6.51
N ARG A 51 41.83 -12.74 6.18
CA ARG A 51 42.26 -11.53 6.89
C ARG A 51 41.27 -10.39 6.72
N LEU A 52 40.74 -10.22 5.50
CA LEU A 52 39.81 -9.16 5.19
C LEU A 52 38.48 -9.34 5.94
N LYS A 53 37.99 -10.58 6.06
CA LYS A 53 36.87 -10.94 6.94
C LYS A 53 37.14 -10.59 8.40
N LYS A 54 38.29 -11.03 8.92
CA LYS A 54 38.70 -10.74 10.31
C LYS A 54 38.80 -9.24 10.57
N TYR A 55 39.35 -8.50 9.61
CA TYR A 55 39.44 -7.05 9.67
C TYR A 55 38.06 -6.39 9.67
N ALA A 56 37.15 -6.80 8.77
CA ALA A 56 35.79 -6.27 8.71
C ALA A 56 35.06 -6.39 10.05
N LEU A 57 35.24 -7.52 10.75
CA LEU A 57 34.59 -7.82 12.02
C LEU A 57 35.31 -7.27 13.26
N GLN A 58 36.55 -6.80 13.12
CA GLN A 58 37.31 -6.25 14.24
C GLN A 58 36.68 -4.93 14.73
N THR A 59 36.44 -4.84 16.03
CA THR A 59 35.91 -3.64 16.70
C THR A 59 37.02 -2.68 17.09
N ARG A 60 36.79 -1.37 16.88
CA ARG A 60 37.68 -0.28 17.32
C ARG A 60 36.86 0.90 17.83
N GLU A 61 37.53 1.81 18.52
CA GLU A 61 36.91 3.09 18.88
C GLU A 61 36.80 3.99 17.64
N TYR A 62 35.56 4.38 17.33
CA TYR A 62 35.23 5.30 16.26
C TYR A 62 34.49 6.51 16.82
N HIS A 63 34.75 7.68 16.26
CA HIS A 63 34.00 8.90 16.52
C HIS A 63 33.17 9.27 15.28
N LEU A 64 32.07 10.01 15.45
CA LEU A 64 31.33 10.60 14.32
C LEU A 64 31.72 12.06 14.15
N ASN A 65 31.92 12.50 12.92
CA ASN A 65 32.02 13.93 12.61
C ASN A 65 30.63 14.61 12.61
N CYS A 66 30.59 15.92 12.37
CA CYS A 66 29.34 16.69 12.26
C CYS A 66 28.38 16.19 11.16
N HIS A 67 28.87 15.39 10.21
CA HIS A 67 28.09 14.76 9.13
C HIS A 67 27.67 13.32 9.44
N GLN A 68 27.84 12.85 10.68
CA GLN A 68 27.55 11.48 11.10
C GLN A 68 28.42 10.41 10.39
N GLU A 69 29.60 10.79 9.89
CA GLU A 69 30.54 9.86 9.28
C GLU A 69 31.56 9.36 10.31
N PRO A 70 31.78 8.04 10.43
CA PRO A 70 32.67 7.49 11.43
C PRO A 70 34.16 7.70 11.07
N HIS A 71 35.03 7.98 12.02
CA HIS A 71 36.48 7.97 11.80
C HIS A 71 37.20 7.34 13.00
N LEU A 72 38.40 6.82 12.78
CA LEU A 72 39.16 6.16 13.85
C LEU A 72 39.56 7.17 14.92
N GLY A 73 39.24 6.86 16.18
CA GLY A 73 39.62 7.67 17.33
C GLY A 73 41.08 7.43 17.68
N SER A 74 41.97 8.28 17.20
CA SER A 74 43.34 8.35 17.70
C SER A 74 43.82 9.79 17.60
N LEU A 75 43.97 10.45 18.76
CA LEU A 75 44.26 11.88 19.01
C LEU A 75 43.00 12.76 19.10
N PRO A 76 43.03 13.89 19.86
CA PRO A 76 41.85 14.74 19.97
C PRO A 76 41.50 15.17 18.55
N CYS A 77 40.22 15.15 18.23
CA CYS A 77 39.74 15.62 16.94
C CYS A 77 40.02 17.13 16.86
N LEU A 78 41.27 17.47 16.51
CA LEU A 78 41.85 18.81 16.58
C LEU A 78 41.43 19.69 15.40
N GLU A 79 40.90 19.07 14.35
CA GLU A 79 40.24 19.75 13.25
C GLU A 79 38.78 20.00 13.68
N GLY A 80 38.41 21.28 13.79
CA GLY A 80 37.17 21.79 14.40
C GLY A 80 35.84 21.34 13.78
N ASP A 81 35.84 20.30 12.94
CA ASP A 81 34.66 19.65 12.36
C ASP A 81 34.10 18.52 13.24
N CYS A 82 34.88 18.07 14.21
CA CYS A 82 34.39 17.21 15.29
C CYS A 82 34.14 18.07 16.54
N GLN A 83 33.31 19.10 16.42
CA GLN A 83 32.76 19.80 17.59
C GLN A 83 31.87 18.82 18.35
N ILE A 84 32.49 18.15 19.30
CA ILE A 84 31.86 17.25 20.26
C ILE A 84 30.83 18.08 21.02
N ASP A 85 29.55 17.98 20.65
CA ASP A 85 28.52 18.08 21.68
C ASP A 85 28.84 16.97 22.69
N PRO A 86 29.11 17.26 23.96
CA PRO A 86 29.36 16.23 24.97
C PRO A 86 28.24 15.18 25.07
N ARG A 87 27.05 15.50 24.52
CA ARG A 87 25.89 14.62 24.41
C ARG A 87 25.85 13.79 23.12
N ASN A 88 26.62 14.13 22.08
CA ASN A 88 26.83 13.28 20.89
C ASN A 88 27.88 12.21 21.24
N GLN A 89 27.39 11.26 22.03
CA GLN A 89 28.08 10.15 22.66
C GLN A 89 29.11 9.46 21.75
N ARG A 90 30.25 9.11 22.34
CA ARG A 90 31.12 8.04 21.84
C ARG A 90 30.22 6.84 21.51
N LEU A 91 30.12 6.44 20.25
CA LEU A 91 29.35 5.27 19.80
C LEU A 91 29.89 3.92 20.35
N GLY A 92 30.81 3.96 21.31
CA GLY A 92 31.54 2.79 21.80
C GLY A 92 32.42 2.19 20.71
N ALA A 93 32.84 0.94 20.95
CA ALA A 93 33.57 0.18 19.97
C ALA A 93 32.62 -0.30 18.86
N MET A 94 32.94 -0.02 17.59
CA MET A 94 32.19 -0.50 16.42
C MET A 94 33.09 -1.27 15.46
N SER A 95 32.52 -2.20 14.71
CA SER A 95 33.26 -2.96 13.70
C SER A 95 33.63 -2.08 12.49
N HIS A 96 34.74 -2.42 11.82
CA HIS A 96 35.13 -1.79 10.56
C HIS A 96 34.01 -1.88 9.51
N LEU A 97 33.29 -3.00 9.49
CA LEU A 97 32.13 -3.21 8.64
C LEU A 97 31.02 -2.19 8.89
N ARG A 98 30.63 -1.98 10.15
CA ARG A 98 29.61 -0.99 10.52
C ARG A 98 30.06 0.42 10.13
N ALA A 99 31.34 0.74 10.34
CA ALA A 99 31.89 2.03 9.92
C ALA A 99 31.83 2.22 8.39
N THR A 100 32.16 1.20 7.61
CA THR A 100 32.05 1.20 6.13
C THR A 100 30.62 1.44 5.66
N ILE A 101 29.60 0.86 6.33
CA ILE A 101 28.19 1.08 5.99
C ILE A 101 27.76 2.53 6.25
N LEU A 102 28.07 3.08 7.44
CA LEU A 102 27.71 4.46 7.78
C LEU A 102 28.33 5.46 6.79
N LYS A 103 29.61 5.24 6.41
CA LYS A 103 30.31 6.02 5.37
C LYS A 103 29.77 5.87 3.96
N ASN A 104 28.86 4.93 3.71
CA ASN A 104 28.44 4.57 2.36
C ASN A 104 29.61 4.14 1.44
N ASP A 105 30.68 3.55 1.99
CA ASP A 105 31.84 3.11 1.21
C ASP A 105 31.53 1.77 0.49
N MET A 106 30.85 1.89 -0.64
CA MET A 106 30.44 0.77 -1.50
C MET A 106 31.62 -0.11 -1.93
N ILE A 107 32.79 0.48 -2.19
CA ILE A 107 33.95 -0.24 -2.72
C ILE A 107 34.51 -1.17 -1.66
N THR A 108 34.67 -0.67 -0.43
CA THR A 108 35.16 -1.49 0.68
C THR A 108 34.12 -2.51 1.11
N PHE A 109 32.83 -2.14 1.10
CA PHE A 109 31.73 -3.04 1.39
C PHE A 109 31.68 -4.24 0.43
N GLU A 110 31.77 -4.00 -0.88
CA GLU A 110 31.79 -5.06 -1.89
C GLU A 110 33.00 -5.98 -1.70
N LYS A 111 34.18 -5.43 -1.40
CA LYS A 111 35.38 -6.25 -1.09
C LYS A 111 35.17 -7.17 0.11
N TYR A 112 34.44 -6.74 1.14
CA TYR A 112 34.11 -7.60 2.28
C TYR A 112 33.21 -8.76 1.86
N LEU A 113 32.18 -8.51 1.04
CA LEU A 113 31.33 -9.57 0.50
C LEU A 113 32.09 -10.51 -0.43
N ASP A 114 32.99 -10.00 -1.27
CA ASP A 114 33.88 -10.80 -2.14
C ASP A 114 34.87 -11.67 -1.36
N ALA A 115 35.22 -11.26 -0.14
CA ALA A 115 35.99 -12.09 0.78
C ALA A 115 35.19 -13.30 1.31
N GLY A 116 33.88 -13.33 1.02
CA GLY A 116 32.91 -14.34 1.44
C GLY A 116 32.30 -14.05 2.80
N LEU A 117 32.29 -12.78 3.23
CA LEU A 117 31.56 -12.39 4.43
C LEU A 117 30.08 -12.74 4.22
N ASP A 118 29.47 -13.39 5.21
CA ASP A 118 28.08 -13.86 5.10
C ASP A 118 27.14 -12.64 4.99
N PRO A 119 26.35 -12.53 3.91
CA PRO A 119 25.40 -11.45 3.73
C PRO A 119 24.25 -11.46 4.76
N ASN A 120 24.05 -12.55 5.50
CA ASN A 120 23.02 -12.66 6.55
C ASN A 120 23.50 -12.20 7.93
N MET A 121 24.81 -12.19 8.20
CA MET A 121 25.37 -11.60 9.43
C MET A 121 25.01 -10.12 9.61
N PHE A 122 24.58 -9.48 8.52
CA PHE A 122 24.06 -8.12 8.52
C PHE A 122 22.65 -8.06 9.10
N ILE A 123 21.83 -9.08 8.84
CA ILE A 123 20.43 -9.14 9.25
C ILE A 123 20.32 -9.63 10.71
N ASP A 124 21.22 -10.51 11.16
CA ASP A 124 21.10 -11.27 12.42
C ASP A 124 21.61 -10.55 13.70
N GLY A 125 22.25 -9.37 13.62
CA GLY A 125 23.11 -8.91 14.73
C GLY A 125 23.17 -7.41 15.04
N ASN A 126 22.06 -6.68 14.97
CA ASN A 126 21.94 -5.20 15.15
C ASN A 126 22.00 -4.39 13.85
N TRP A 127 21.20 -4.76 12.86
CA TRP A 127 20.87 -3.80 11.81
C TRP A 127 19.97 -2.71 12.37
N GLU A 128 20.55 -1.55 12.69
CA GLU A 128 19.77 -0.31 12.85
C GLU A 128 19.09 -0.03 11.50
N PRO A 129 17.75 -0.12 11.40
CA PRO A 129 17.03 0.17 10.16
C PRO A 129 17.38 1.57 9.60
N PHE A 130 17.75 2.48 10.51
CA PHE A 130 18.29 3.81 10.21
C PHE A 130 19.65 3.83 9.50
N ALA A 131 20.52 2.83 9.62
CA ALA A 131 21.77 2.83 8.85
C ALA A 131 21.54 2.52 7.36
N ILE A 132 20.41 1.89 7.02
CA ILE A 132 20.15 1.31 5.69
C ILE A 132 19.12 2.08 4.89
N HIS A 133 18.17 2.77 5.54
CA HIS A 133 17.14 3.54 4.82
C HIS A 133 17.75 4.48 3.75
N MET A 134 18.97 4.98 3.98
CA MET A 134 19.74 5.82 3.05
C MET A 134 20.73 5.09 2.12
N ARG A 135 20.80 3.75 2.16
CA ARG A 135 21.87 2.95 1.55
C ARG A 135 21.33 1.80 0.68
N ILE A 136 20.25 2.06 -0.07
CA ILE A 136 19.56 1.06 -0.90
C ILE A 136 20.48 0.31 -1.89
N LYS A 137 21.57 0.94 -2.35
CA LYS A 137 22.58 0.29 -3.22
C LYS A 137 23.32 -0.84 -2.51
N MET A 138 23.72 -0.64 -1.26
CA MET A 138 24.35 -1.68 -0.43
C MET A 138 23.37 -2.83 -0.17
N PHE A 139 22.12 -2.49 0.14
CA PHE A 139 21.08 -3.49 0.37
C PHE A 139 20.81 -4.33 -0.89
N LYS A 140 20.63 -3.69 -2.06
CA LYS A 140 20.51 -4.40 -3.34
C LYS A 140 21.71 -5.32 -3.61
N LEU A 141 22.92 -4.95 -3.20
CA LEU A 141 24.11 -5.81 -3.32
C LEU A 141 24.02 -7.02 -2.38
N LEU A 142 23.62 -6.85 -1.12
CA LEU A 142 23.41 -7.96 -0.19
C LEU A 142 22.40 -8.98 -0.73
N LEU A 143 21.26 -8.52 -1.23
CA LEU A 143 20.25 -9.38 -1.85
C LEU A 143 20.81 -10.16 -3.05
N LYS A 144 21.60 -9.49 -3.91
CA LYS A 144 22.28 -10.15 -5.04
C LYS A 144 23.30 -11.19 -4.59
N ARG A 145 23.86 -11.07 -3.39
CA ARG A 145 24.81 -12.03 -2.81
C ARG A 145 24.12 -13.11 -1.97
N GLY A 146 22.79 -13.18 -1.96
CA GLY A 146 22.02 -14.22 -1.30
C GLY A 146 21.62 -13.91 0.14
N ALA A 147 21.56 -12.62 0.51
CA ALA A 147 20.93 -12.23 1.78
C ALA A 147 19.46 -12.69 1.81
N ASP A 148 19.07 -13.31 2.90
CA ASP A 148 17.72 -13.81 3.16
C ASP A 148 16.90 -12.74 3.90
N VAL A 149 15.98 -12.13 3.17
CA VAL A 149 15.07 -11.09 3.69
C VAL A 149 14.02 -11.60 4.66
N THR A 150 13.88 -12.92 4.80
CA THR A 150 12.92 -13.54 5.71
C THR A 150 13.46 -13.69 7.12
N LEU A 151 14.77 -13.52 7.30
CA LEU A 151 15.41 -13.50 8.61
C LEU A 151 14.83 -12.37 9.48
N ILE A 152 14.52 -12.71 10.73
CA ILE A 152 13.90 -11.80 11.69
C ILE A 152 15.03 -11.03 12.38
N PRO A 153 15.21 -9.71 12.14
CA PRO A 153 16.48 -9.04 12.43
C PRO A 153 16.71 -8.65 13.90
N TYR A 154 15.76 -8.88 14.81
CA TYR A 154 15.76 -8.16 16.07
C TYR A 154 15.21 -8.96 17.25
N GLU A 155 16.12 -9.46 18.08
CA GLU A 155 15.81 -10.15 19.35
C GLU A 155 15.44 -9.19 20.50
N ASN A 156 15.66 -7.88 20.34
CA ASN A 156 15.53 -6.89 21.43
C ASN A 156 14.14 -6.23 21.53
N SER A 157 13.15 -6.68 20.78
CA SER A 157 11.77 -6.27 20.98
C SER A 157 10.90 -7.50 21.22
N ASP A 158 10.06 -7.45 22.24
CA ASP A 158 8.99 -8.45 22.48
C ASP A 158 8.06 -8.64 21.25
N THR A 159 8.16 -7.75 20.27
CA THR A 159 7.48 -7.83 18.97
C THR A 159 8.39 -8.46 17.93
N LYS A 160 7.93 -9.55 17.31
CA LYS A 160 8.60 -10.26 16.20
C LYS A 160 8.49 -9.44 14.90
N ARG A 161 9.05 -8.24 14.87
CA ARG A 161 9.06 -7.38 13.68
C ARG A 161 10.08 -7.88 12.67
N ARG A 162 9.67 -7.99 11.42
CA ARG A 162 10.53 -8.29 10.27
C ARG A 162 11.16 -7.01 9.75
N MET A 163 12.20 -7.14 8.93
CA MET A 163 12.91 -5.96 8.41
C MET A 163 12.00 -5.03 7.59
N ILE A 164 11.11 -5.60 6.79
CA ILE A 164 10.15 -4.84 5.97
C ILE A 164 9.17 -4.03 6.84
N ASP A 165 8.88 -4.45 8.08
CA ASP A 165 7.93 -3.77 8.97
C ASP A 165 8.39 -2.35 9.33
N TRP A 166 9.71 -2.13 9.39
CA TRP A 166 10.32 -0.82 9.61
C TRP A 166 10.11 0.15 8.45
N VAL A 167 9.92 -0.37 7.23
CA VAL A 167 9.63 0.47 6.06
C VAL A 167 8.26 1.14 6.19
N GLY A 168 7.33 0.52 6.94
CA GLY A 168 6.04 1.12 7.27
C GLY A 168 6.16 2.43 8.06
N ASP A 169 7.27 2.63 8.79
CA ASP A 169 7.53 3.84 9.57
C ASP A 169 8.14 4.99 8.73
N PHE A 170 8.45 4.76 7.45
CA PHE A 170 9.04 5.79 6.60
C PHE A 170 8.00 6.88 6.27
N SER A 171 8.40 8.13 6.50
CA SER A 171 7.60 9.31 6.12
C SER A 171 7.61 9.53 4.59
N ASP A 172 8.74 9.29 3.93
CA ASP A 172 8.88 9.37 2.48
C ASP A 172 8.18 8.19 1.80
N LYS A 173 7.05 8.48 1.12
CA LYS A 173 6.23 7.49 0.42
C LYS A 173 6.97 6.82 -0.75
N LYS A 174 7.76 7.58 -1.51
CA LYS A 174 8.46 7.06 -2.70
C LYS A 174 9.58 6.11 -2.27
N LEU A 175 10.30 6.50 -1.22
CA LEU A 175 11.30 5.63 -0.60
C LEU A 175 10.65 4.35 -0.06
N ALA A 176 9.54 4.47 0.70
CA ALA A 176 8.81 3.31 1.21
C ALA A 176 8.36 2.36 0.08
N GLU A 177 7.82 2.90 -1.02
CA GLU A 177 7.43 2.12 -2.20
C GLU A 177 8.63 1.36 -2.82
N GLU A 178 9.79 2.01 -2.97
CA GLU A 178 10.98 1.37 -3.51
C GLU A 178 11.45 0.21 -2.61
N TRP A 179 11.48 0.44 -1.30
CA TRP A 179 11.90 -0.56 -0.32
C TRP A 179 10.92 -1.72 -0.22
N ILE A 180 9.62 -1.47 -0.06
CA ILE A 180 8.58 -2.52 -0.02
C ILE A 180 8.66 -3.36 -1.30
N SER A 181 8.70 -2.72 -2.47
CA SER A 181 8.83 -3.42 -3.75
C SER A 181 10.07 -4.31 -3.81
N LEU A 182 11.19 -3.81 -3.29
CA LEU A 182 12.44 -4.56 -3.26
C LEU A 182 12.36 -5.75 -2.31
N PHE A 183 11.91 -5.57 -1.07
CA PHE A 183 11.73 -6.66 -0.11
C PHE A 183 10.79 -7.74 -0.65
N MET A 184 9.63 -7.33 -1.16
CA MET A 184 8.63 -8.24 -1.72
C MET A 184 9.17 -9.05 -2.91
N LYS A 185 9.96 -8.41 -3.78
CA LYS A 185 10.60 -9.09 -4.92
C LYS A 185 11.49 -10.26 -4.49
N TYR A 186 12.11 -10.16 -3.31
CA TYR A 186 13.01 -11.17 -2.76
C TYR A 186 12.32 -12.11 -1.76
N GLY A 187 10.99 -12.12 -1.71
CA GLY A 187 10.22 -13.09 -0.91
C GLY A 187 9.93 -12.66 0.53
N ALA A 188 10.18 -11.40 0.89
CA ALA A 188 9.84 -10.91 2.22
C ALA A 188 8.31 -10.93 2.42
N SER A 189 7.90 -11.29 3.63
CA SER A 189 6.54 -11.07 4.15
C SER A 189 6.59 -10.09 5.31
N PHE A 190 5.48 -9.44 5.63
CA PHE A 190 5.38 -8.46 6.72
C PHE A 190 4.32 -8.88 7.73
N THR A 191 4.35 -8.29 8.92
CA THR A 191 3.35 -8.48 9.98
C THR A 191 2.72 -7.17 10.45
N SER A 192 3.32 -6.03 10.07
CA SER A 192 2.89 -4.69 10.48
C SER A 192 1.73 -4.15 9.65
N GLY A 193 0.72 -3.59 10.34
CA GLY A 193 -0.37 -2.84 9.71
C GLY A 193 0.11 -1.63 8.91
N LYS A 194 1.21 -0.98 9.31
CA LYS A 194 1.79 0.16 8.56
C LYS A 194 2.27 -0.24 7.18
N VAL A 195 2.84 -1.44 7.01
CA VAL A 195 3.27 -1.91 5.69
C VAL A 195 2.05 -2.14 4.80
N LEU A 196 0.96 -2.72 5.33
CA LEU A 196 -0.29 -2.85 4.58
C LEU A 196 -0.89 -1.49 4.22
N GLU A 197 -0.85 -0.53 5.14
CA GLU A 197 -1.30 0.84 4.92
C GLU A 197 -0.55 1.47 3.72
N LYS A 198 0.79 1.45 3.76
CA LYS A 198 1.63 1.94 2.66
C LYS A 198 1.38 1.20 1.36
N LEU A 199 1.23 -0.13 1.40
CA LEU A 199 0.91 -0.95 0.24
C LEU A 199 -0.40 -0.52 -0.43
N CYS A 200 -1.42 -0.24 0.38
CA CYS A 200 -2.71 0.23 -0.13
C CYS A 200 -2.62 1.62 -0.76
N GLU A 201 -1.75 2.50 -0.26
CA GLU A 201 -1.50 3.83 -0.82
C GLU A 201 -0.82 3.79 -2.19
N MET A 202 0.10 2.85 -2.42
CA MET A 202 0.92 2.75 -3.65
C MET A 202 0.07 2.68 -4.93
N GLU A 203 0.54 3.30 -6.02
CA GLU A 203 -0.07 3.11 -7.34
C GLU A 203 -0.01 1.63 -7.77
N SER A 204 1.09 0.96 -7.39
CA SER A 204 1.32 -0.46 -7.64
C SER A 204 0.65 -1.41 -6.63
N ALA A 205 -0.26 -0.90 -5.77
CA ALA A 205 -0.90 -1.64 -4.67
C ALA A 205 -1.34 -3.07 -5.05
N ALA A 206 -2.08 -3.19 -6.16
CA ALA A 206 -2.59 -4.47 -6.62
C ALA A 206 -1.46 -5.49 -6.86
N LYS A 207 -0.41 -5.09 -7.59
CA LYS A 207 0.74 -5.94 -7.89
C LYS A 207 1.49 -6.34 -6.62
N GLN A 208 1.69 -5.39 -5.71
CA GLN A 208 2.46 -5.63 -4.49
C GLN A 208 1.69 -6.50 -3.49
N LEU A 209 0.37 -6.36 -3.40
CA LEU A 209 -0.46 -7.22 -2.56
C LEU A 209 -0.55 -8.65 -3.08
N TRP A 210 -0.61 -8.83 -4.40
CA TRP A 210 -0.46 -10.17 -5.00
C TRP A 210 0.88 -10.80 -4.61
N LEU A 211 1.95 -10.02 -4.65
CA LEU A 211 3.28 -10.50 -4.26
C LEU A 211 3.36 -10.79 -2.76
N ALA A 212 2.76 -9.93 -1.92
CA ALA A 212 2.64 -10.14 -0.48
C ALA A 212 1.92 -11.45 -0.16
N ALA A 213 0.76 -11.70 -0.79
CA ALA A 213 0.01 -12.94 -0.63
C ALA A 213 0.85 -14.16 -1.06
N LYS A 214 1.54 -14.06 -2.20
CA LYS A 214 2.45 -15.11 -2.68
C LYS A 214 3.61 -15.38 -1.72
N ASN A 215 4.10 -14.35 -1.04
CA ASN A 215 5.16 -14.46 -0.04
C ASN A 215 4.66 -14.96 1.33
N GLY A 216 3.38 -15.36 1.43
CA GLY A 216 2.80 -15.92 2.66
C GLY A 216 2.38 -14.87 3.68
N VAL A 217 2.07 -13.63 3.26
CA VAL A 217 1.41 -12.67 4.14
C VAL A 217 0.01 -13.15 4.45
N ASP A 218 -0.27 -13.32 5.74
CA ASP A 218 -1.58 -13.65 6.25
C ASP A 218 -2.37 -12.36 6.54
N PHE A 219 -3.41 -12.10 5.75
CA PHE A 219 -4.31 -10.97 5.94
C PHE A 219 -5.43 -11.25 6.97
N SER A 220 -5.50 -12.49 7.50
CA SER A 220 -6.48 -12.90 8.50
C SER A 220 -6.06 -12.55 9.92
N THR A 221 -4.77 -12.61 10.20
CA THR A 221 -4.19 -12.21 11.49
C THR A 221 -4.45 -10.71 11.72
N PRO A 222 -4.98 -10.31 12.89
CA PRO A 222 -5.05 -8.91 13.28
C PRO A 222 -3.65 -8.30 13.19
N LEU A 223 -3.48 -7.36 12.27
CA LEU A 223 -2.19 -6.71 12.09
C LEU A 223 -1.85 -5.94 13.38
N GLU A 224 -0.59 -6.03 13.83
CA GLU A 224 -0.18 -5.44 15.11
C GLU A 224 -0.65 -3.96 15.21
N LYS A 225 -0.99 -3.53 16.44
CA LYS A 225 -1.65 -2.25 16.82
C LYS A 225 -0.95 -0.94 16.38
N ILE A 226 0.06 -1.02 15.54
CA ILE A 226 0.90 0.08 15.11
C ILE A 226 0.36 0.53 13.76
N LEU A 227 -0.46 1.60 13.72
CA LEU A 227 -0.81 2.31 12.47
C LEU A 227 -0.31 3.76 12.58
N SER A 228 -0.41 4.53 11.50
CA SER A 228 -0.26 5.99 11.57
C SER A 228 -1.34 6.61 12.48
N LEU A 229 -1.05 7.70 13.19
CA LEU A 229 -2.01 8.36 14.12
C LEU A 229 -3.38 8.65 13.46
N ASP A 230 -3.37 9.04 12.18
CA ASP A 230 -4.58 9.40 11.43
C ASP A 230 -5.44 8.18 11.06
N ALA A 231 -4.80 7.08 10.62
CA ALA A 231 -5.51 5.82 10.40
C ALA A 231 -5.92 5.17 11.73
N GLN A 232 -5.10 5.33 12.78
CA GLN A 232 -5.37 4.77 14.10
C GLN A 232 -6.67 5.29 14.67
N ARG A 233 -6.87 6.60 14.67
CA ARG A 233 -8.04 7.21 15.28
C ARG A 233 -9.33 6.72 14.63
N ILE A 234 -9.40 6.67 13.31
CA ILE A 234 -10.64 6.27 12.64
C ILE A 234 -10.88 4.76 12.77
N ILE A 235 -9.84 3.93 12.60
CA ILE A 235 -9.99 2.48 12.57
C ILE A 235 -10.18 1.91 13.99
N TRP A 236 -9.37 2.32 14.97
CA TRP A 236 -9.41 1.76 16.32
C TRP A 236 -10.50 2.36 17.20
N ASP A 237 -10.90 3.62 17.00
CA ASP A 237 -12.09 4.15 17.70
C ASP A 237 -13.38 3.45 17.21
N THR A 238 -13.31 2.75 16.07
CA THR A 238 -14.46 2.07 15.47
C THR A 238 -14.46 0.56 15.68
N PHE A 239 -13.29 -0.08 15.77
CA PHE A 239 -13.18 -1.54 15.78
C PHE A 239 -12.16 -2.05 16.80
N ASP A 240 -12.57 -3.02 17.60
CA ASP A 240 -11.68 -3.71 18.56
C ASP A 240 -10.61 -4.55 17.84
N GLU A 241 -10.94 -5.09 16.66
CA GLU A 241 -10.08 -5.95 15.85
C GLU A 241 -10.11 -5.57 14.36
N PRO A 242 -9.26 -4.63 13.91
CA PRO A 242 -9.23 -4.22 12.52
C PRO A 242 -8.54 -5.26 11.66
N ALA A 243 -9.35 -5.87 10.81
CA ALA A 243 -8.90 -6.75 9.74
C ALA A 243 -8.30 -5.99 8.54
N ALA A 244 -7.51 -6.69 7.72
CA ALA A 244 -6.90 -6.18 6.48
C ALA A 244 -7.91 -5.49 5.54
N LEU A 245 -9.15 -5.99 5.53
CA LEU A 245 -10.22 -5.41 4.72
C LEU A 245 -10.53 -3.95 5.10
N HIS A 246 -10.50 -3.59 6.39
CA HIS A 246 -10.74 -2.21 6.83
C HIS A 246 -9.66 -1.24 6.32
N PHE A 247 -8.41 -1.71 6.25
CA PHE A 247 -7.29 -0.95 5.67
C PHE A 247 -7.50 -0.72 4.18
N ALA A 248 -7.80 -1.78 3.43
CA ALA A 248 -8.10 -1.69 2.01
C ALA A 248 -9.23 -0.70 1.72
N THR A 249 -10.25 -0.68 2.57
CA THR A 249 -11.36 0.25 2.46
C THR A 249 -10.94 1.69 2.71
N CYS A 250 -10.05 1.97 3.66
CA CYS A 250 -9.58 3.33 3.95
C CYS A 250 -8.87 3.99 2.76
N TRP A 251 -8.28 3.20 1.87
CA TRP A 251 -7.49 3.68 0.73
C TRP A 251 -8.19 3.54 -0.62
N LEU A 252 -9.48 3.19 -0.60
CA LEU A 252 -10.46 3.44 -1.67
C LEU A 252 -10.22 2.68 -2.98
N LYS A 253 -9.57 1.52 -2.93
CA LYS A 253 -9.22 0.74 -4.13
C LYS A 253 -10.00 -0.59 -4.16
N PRO A 254 -11.11 -0.69 -4.93
CA PRO A 254 -11.87 -1.93 -5.11
C PRO A 254 -11.03 -3.16 -5.50
N ILE A 255 -9.99 -2.96 -6.32
CA ILE A 255 -9.08 -4.03 -6.73
C ILE A 255 -8.31 -4.64 -5.55
N VAL A 256 -7.97 -3.83 -4.54
CA VAL A 256 -7.27 -4.28 -3.33
C VAL A 256 -8.18 -5.17 -2.49
N ILE A 257 -9.44 -4.77 -2.33
CA ILE A 257 -10.48 -5.57 -1.67
C ILE A 257 -10.62 -6.94 -2.36
N ASP A 258 -10.64 -6.96 -3.69
CA ASP A 258 -10.77 -8.20 -4.45
C ASP A 258 -9.59 -9.15 -4.26
N ILE A 259 -8.39 -8.61 -4.17
CA ILE A 259 -7.18 -9.41 -3.91
C ILE A 259 -7.24 -10.02 -2.51
N ILE A 260 -7.60 -9.24 -1.49
CA ILE A 260 -7.70 -9.73 -0.10
C ILE A 260 -8.76 -10.82 -0.02
N LEU A 261 -9.98 -10.56 -0.49
CA LEU A 261 -11.09 -11.52 -0.42
C LEU A 261 -10.84 -12.80 -1.23
N ARG A 262 -9.99 -12.73 -2.28
CA ARG A 262 -9.62 -13.90 -3.08
C ARG A 262 -8.62 -14.80 -2.37
N HIS A 263 -7.66 -14.23 -1.64
CA HIS A 263 -6.65 -15.01 -0.92
C HIS A 263 -7.11 -15.43 0.47
N GLN A 264 -8.01 -14.66 1.06
CA GLN A 264 -8.47 -14.82 2.44
C GLN A 264 -10.01 -14.65 2.49
N PRO A 265 -10.78 -15.65 2.01
CA PRO A 265 -12.24 -15.55 1.90
C PRO A 265 -12.97 -15.35 3.23
N GLU A 266 -12.38 -15.78 4.35
CA GLU A 266 -12.90 -15.59 5.70
C GLU A 266 -12.97 -14.10 6.10
N GLN A 267 -12.21 -13.22 5.43
CA GLN A 267 -12.35 -11.78 5.55
C GLN A 267 -13.75 -11.26 5.17
N ARG A 268 -14.58 -12.07 4.48
CA ARG A 268 -15.98 -11.73 4.18
C ARG A 268 -16.81 -11.41 5.43
N ARG A 269 -16.45 -11.96 6.59
CA ARG A 269 -17.11 -11.63 7.87
C ARG A 269 -16.98 -10.15 8.26
N HIS A 270 -16.02 -9.43 7.68
CA HIS A 270 -15.76 -8.01 7.92
C HIS A 270 -16.34 -7.09 6.83
N LEU A 271 -17.14 -7.62 5.88
CA LEU A 271 -17.70 -6.80 4.80
C LEU A 271 -18.60 -5.66 5.30
N ASP A 272 -19.36 -5.91 6.36
CA ASP A 272 -20.33 -4.95 6.90
C ASP A 272 -19.64 -3.81 7.66
N SER A 273 -18.66 -4.16 8.49
CA SER A 273 -17.80 -3.20 9.17
C SER A 273 -16.93 -2.41 8.18
N ALA A 274 -16.39 -3.07 7.16
CA ALA A 274 -15.71 -2.40 6.06
C ALA A 274 -16.64 -1.45 5.30
N PHE A 275 -17.90 -1.81 5.06
CA PHE A 275 -18.85 -0.90 4.42
C PHE A 275 -19.05 0.38 5.24
N ASN A 276 -19.28 0.23 6.55
CA ASN A 276 -19.43 1.38 7.45
C ASN A 276 -18.20 2.30 7.42
N MET A 277 -17.00 1.72 7.31
CA MET A 277 -15.76 2.48 7.12
C MET A 277 -15.76 3.25 5.79
N ALA A 278 -16.16 2.63 4.68
CA ALA A 278 -16.27 3.31 3.38
C ALA A 278 -17.26 4.49 3.43
N VAL A 279 -18.38 4.33 4.14
CA VAL A 279 -19.36 5.40 4.35
C VAL A 279 -18.76 6.56 5.13
N ARG A 280 -18.14 6.30 6.28
CA ARG A 280 -17.52 7.35 7.11
C ARG A 280 -16.41 8.10 6.39
N ARG A 281 -15.74 7.46 5.44
CA ARG A 281 -14.70 8.08 4.59
C ARG A 281 -15.27 8.82 3.38
N ASN A 282 -16.58 8.81 3.18
CA ASN A 282 -17.26 9.37 2.00
C ASN A 282 -16.82 8.70 0.68
N CYS A 283 -16.73 7.37 0.67
CA CYS A 283 -16.18 6.59 -0.45
C CYS A 283 -17.20 5.67 -1.10
N SER A 284 -18.17 6.27 -1.76
CA SER A 284 -19.33 5.61 -2.38
C SER A 284 -18.97 4.48 -3.34
N LYS A 285 -17.93 4.67 -4.19
CA LYS A 285 -17.42 3.62 -5.10
C LYS A 285 -17.04 2.34 -4.36
N THR A 286 -16.35 2.49 -3.23
CA THR A 286 -15.88 1.36 -2.41
C THR A 286 -17.04 0.73 -1.65
N ALA A 287 -17.97 1.55 -1.14
CA ALA A 287 -19.19 1.09 -0.48
C ALA A 287 -20.06 0.24 -1.42
N VAL A 288 -20.34 0.71 -2.65
CA VAL A 288 -21.04 -0.05 -3.68
C VAL A 288 -20.32 -1.35 -4.01
N HIS A 289 -18.99 -1.32 -4.12
CA HIS A 289 -18.20 -2.51 -4.37
C HIS A 289 -18.35 -3.55 -3.25
N LEU A 290 -18.29 -3.12 -1.98
CA LEU A 290 -18.49 -4.00 -0.83
C LEU A 290 -19.90 -4.61 -0.80
N LEU A 291 -20.94 -3.85 -1.17
CA LEU A 291 -22.30 -4.37 -1.34
C LEU A 291 -22.36 -5.47 -2.40
N ARG A 292 -21.73 -5.25 -3.56
CA ARG A 292 -21.62 -6.25 -4.63
C ARG A 292 -20.85 -7.50 -4.19
N LYS A 293 -19.95 -7.40 -3.20
CA LYS A 293 -19.24 -8.55 -2.61
C LYS A 293 -20.03 -9.28 -1.53
N GLY A 294 -21.22 -8.77 -1.18
CA GLY A 294 -22.16 -9.45 -0.29
C GLY A 294 -22.22 -8.90 1.14
N ALA A 295 -21.78 -7.66 1.39
CA ALA A 295 -21.97 -6.99 2.68
C ALA A 295 -23.47 -6.98 3.06
N ARG A 296 -23.88 -7.63 4.14
CA ARG A 296 -25.28 -7.76 4.59
C ARG A 296 -25.64 -6.62 5.54
N LEU A 297 -26.17 -5.55 4.98
CA LEU A 297 -26.55 -4.36 5.72
C LEU A 297 -28.06 -4.29 5.86
N ASN A 298 -28.50 -3.82 7.02
CA ASN A 298 -29.87 -3.39 7.23
C ASN A 298 -30.14 -2.07 6.49
N VAL A 299 -31.42 -1.71 6.41
CA VAL A 299 -31.87 -0.49 5.72
C VAL A 299 -31.31 0.77 6.38
N ASP A 300 -31.22 0.81 7.72
CA ASP A 300 -30.78 1.99 8.45
C ASP A 300 -29.32 2.38 8.15
N LEU A 301 -28.41 1.40 7.99
CA LEU A 301 -27.02 1.67 7.61
C LEU A 301 -26.90 2.19 6.18
N LEU A 302 -27.74 1.68 5.27
CA LEU A 302 -27.79 2.15 3.88
C LEU A 302 -28.39 3.56 3.78
N GLU A 303 -29.42 3.85 4.58
CA GLU A 303 -29.98 5.20 4.73
C GLU A 303 -28.93 6.17 5.29
N GLY A 304 -28.19 5.77 6.32
CA GLY A 304 -27.06 6.54 6.85
C GLY A 304 -26.01 6.82 5.78
N ALA A 305 -25.72 5.85 4.91
CA ALA A 305 -24.83 6.04 3.77
C ALA A 305 -25.34 7.11 2.80
N LEU A 306 -26.62 7.06 2.42
CA LEU A 306 -27.24 8.05 1.54
C LEU A 306 -27.29 9.45 2.15
N LYS A 307 -27.33 9.58 3.48
CA LYS A 307 -27.25 10.88 4.15
C LYS A 307 -25.84 11.48 4.11
N VAL A 308 -24.81 10.64 4.11
CA VAL A 308 -23.41 11.08 4.05
C VAL A 308 -23.01 11.44 2.61
N TYR A 309 -23.48 10.66 1.62
CA TYR A 309 -23.13 10.90 0.22
C TYR A 309 -23.90 12.09 -0.37
N PRO A 310 -23.23 13.01 -1.09
CA PRO A 310 -23.90 14.09 -1.82
C PRO A 310 -24.97 13.57 -2.78
N LEU A 311 -25.98 14.39 -3.07
CA LEU A 311 -27.04 14.06 -4.02
C LEU A 311 -26.49 13.73 -5.42
N HIS A 312 -25.46 14.45 -5.85
CA HIS A 312 -24.81 14.27 -7.15
C HIS A 312 -23.71 13.20 -7.16
N ASP A 313 -23.59 12.36 -6.11
CA ASP A 313 -22.60 11.29 -6.10
C ASP A 313 -22.91 10.25 -7.21
N PRO A 314 -21.96 9.95 -8.11
CA PRO A 314 -22.20 9.09 -9.28
C PRO A 314 -22.52 7.63 -8.92
N HIS A 315 -22.24 7.21 -7.68
CA HIS A 315 -22.49 5.87 -7.18
C HIS A 315 -23.73 5.79 -6.28
N ARG A 316 -24.38 6.92 -5.96
CA ARG A 316 -25.67 6.96 -5.25
C ARG A 316 -26.76 6.11 -5.91
N PRO A 317 -26.95 6.12 -7.26
CA PRO A 317 -27.95 5.25 -7.90
C PRO A 317 -27.68 3.77 -7.67
N ASP A 318 -26.41 3.35 -7.65
CA ASP A 318 -26.03 1.96 -7.39
C ASP A 318 -26.28 1.55 -5.94
N LEU A 319 -26.03 2.45 -4.96
CA LEU A 319 -26.39 2.23 -3.56
C LEU A 319 -27.90 2.05 -3.41
N LEU A 320 -28.67 2.94 -4.04
CA LEU A 320 -30.12 2.87 -4.04
C LEU A 320 -30.61 1.55 -4.67
N ARG A 321 -30.06 1.11 -5.81
CA ARG A 321 -30.40 -0.20 -6.40
C ARG A 321 -30.08 -1.36 -5.47
N CYS A 322 -28.96 -1.30 -4.75
CA CYS A 322 -28.60 -2.32 -3.77
C CYS A 322 -29.56 -2.35 -2.58
N MET A 323 -30.07 -1.20 -2.12
CA MET A 323 -31.15 -1.12 -1.12
C MET A 323 -32.43 -1.75 -1.65
N ALA A 324 -32.90 -1.32 -2.84
CA ALA A 324 -34.13 -1.83 -3.45
C ALA A 324 -34.11 -3.35 -3.62
N ALA A 325 -32.95 -3.95 -3.92
CA ALA A 325 -32.80 -5.40 -4.03
C ALA A 325 -32.93 -6.15 -2.69
N ARG A 326 -32.89 -5.45 -1.56
CA ARG A 326 -32.91 -6.03 -0.20
C ARG A 326 -34.20 -5.80 0.55
N VAL A 327 -35.03 -4.86 0.10
CA VAL A 327 -36.35 -4.68 0.66
C VAL A 327 -37.23 -5.85 0.20
N ASP A 328 -37.82 -6.58 1.15
CA ASP A 328 -38.76 -7.66 0.84
C ASP A 328 -40.11 -7.07 0.44
N LEU A 329 -40.28 -6.75 -0.84
CA LEU A 329 -41.46 -6.08 -1.38
C LEU A 329 -42.71 -6.98 -1.41
N GLY A 330 -42.58 -8.26 -1.02
CA GLY A 330 -43.69 -9.21 -0.88
C GLY A 330 -44.30 -9.26 0.53
N ASN A 331 -43.60 -8.72 1.54
CA ASN A 331 -44.09 -8.57 2.89
C ASN A 331 -44.71 -7.16 3.06
N PRO A 332 -45.83 -6.96 3.77
CA PRO A 332 -46.35 -5.62 4.11
C PRO A 332 -45.61 -4.91 5.25
N GLU A 333 -44.80 -5.60 6.07
CA GLU A 333 -43.96 -4.95 7.12
C GLU A 333 -42.90 -3.92 6.65
N PRO A 334 -42.30 -3.99 5.45
CA PRO A 334 -41.30 -3.04 4.99
C PRO A 334 -41.88 -1.75 4.41
N ILE A 335 -43.20 -1.51 4.41
CA ILE A 335 -43.80 -0.29 3.84
C ILE A 335 -43.14 1.01 4.36
N PRO A 336 -42.90 1.20 5.67
CA PRO A 336 -42.21 2.40 6.16
C PRO A 336 -40.75 2.53 5.71
N GLN A 337 -40.11 1.42 5.34
CA GLN A 337 -38.76 1.42 4.78
C GLN A 337 -38.78 1.78 3.29
N VAL A 338 -39.78 1.28 2.55
CA VAL A 338 -40.03 1.64 1.14
C VAL A 338 -40.36 3.12 1.02
N GLN A 339 -41.25 3.65 1.86
CA GLN A 339 -41.62 5.07 1.86
C GLN A 339 -40.40 5.97 2.09
N ARG A 340 -39.62 5.71 3.15
CA ARG A 340 -38.36 6.44 3.41
C ARG A 340 -37.37 6.36 2.25
N TYR A 341 -37.30 5.20 1.59
CA TYR A 341 -36.45 5.03 0.41
C TYR A 341 -36.94 5.87 -0.78
N LEU A 342 -38.24 5.88 -1.04
CA LEU A 342 -38.84 6.70 -2.09
C LEU A 342 -38.60 8.19 -1.84
N GLU A 343 -38.75 8.65 -0.58
CA GLU A 343 -38.43 10.02 -0.18
C GLU A 343 -36.94 10.36 -0.48
N LEU A 344 -36.01 9.47 -0.14
CA LEU A 344 -34.59 9.66 -0.42
C LEU A 344 -34.24 9.64 -1.92
N ALA A 345 -34.94 8.82 -2.71
CA ALA A 345 -34.76 8.74 -4.15
C ALA A 345 -35.33 9.98 -4.88
N GLN A 346 -36.28 10.67 -4.26
CA GLN A 346 -36.89 11.91 -4.74
C GLN A 346 -36.20 13.17 -4.20
N SER A 347 -35.45 13.07 -3.11
CA SER A 347 -34.69 14.21 -2.58
C SER A 347 -33.61 14.64 -3.59
N GLY A 348 -33.76 15.83 -4.17
CA GLY A 348 -32.86 16.37 -5.21
C GLY A 348 -33.41 16.23 -6.62
N SER A 349 -32.59 15.75 -7.55
CA SER A 349 -33.05 15.38 -8.90
C SER A 349 -33.68 13.98 -8.83
N PRO A 350 -34.92 13.80 -9.28
CA PRO A 350 -35.61 12.52 -9.20
C PRO A 350 -34.83 11.40 -9.90
N ASN A 351 -34.60 10.29 -9.21
CA ASN A 351 -33.87 9.15 -9.76
C ASN A 351 -34.83 8.09 -10.32
N TYR A 352 -35.48 8.41 -11.45
CA TYR A 352 -36.51 7.57 -12.08
C TYR A 352 -36.04 6.13 -12.33
N GLY A 353 -34.81 5.96 -12.82
CA GLY A 353 -34.21 4.65 -13.09
C GLY A 353 -33.91 3.80 -11.86
N VAL A 354 -34.13 4.34 -10.66
CA VAL A 354 -34.09 3.63 -9.38
C VAL A 354 -35.50 3.35 -8.88
N ILE A 355 -36.40 4.33 -8.97
CA ILE A 355 -37.78 4.25 -8.49
C ILE A 355 -38.58 3.22 -9.30
N LEU A 356 -38.46 3.24 -10.63
CA LEU A 356 -39.20 2.34 -11.51
C LEU A 356 -38.92 0.85 -11.23
N PRO A 357 -37.65 0.37 -11.15
CA PRO A 357 -37.37 -1.02 -10.77
C PRO A 357 -37.92 -1.43 -9.39
N LEU A 358 -38.02 -0.50 -8.45
CA LEU A 358 -38.61 -0.75 -7.13
C LEU A 358 -40.11 -0.99 -7.27
N LEU A 359 -40.82 -0.06 -7.92
CA LEU A 359 -42.27 -0.14 -8.12
C LEU A 359 -42.66 -1.40 -8.91
N LYS A 360 -41.88 -1.77 -9.94
CA LYS A 360 -42.10 -3.01 -10.71
C LYS A 360 -42.07 -4.28 -9.87
N LYS A 361 -41.30 -4.31 -8.78
CA LYS A 361 -41.19 -5.47 -7.88
C LYS A 361 -42.25 -5.48 -6.78
N MET A 362 -42.96 -4.38 -6.59
CA MET A 362 -44.03 -4.26 -5.60
C MET A 362 -45.35 -4.82 -6.15
N SER A 363 -46.15 -5.43 -5.27
CA SER A 363 -47.55 -5.74 -5.59
C SER A 363 -48.37 -4.45 -5.74
N PRO A 364 -49.48 -4.44 -6.51
CA PRO A 364 -50.32 -3.24 -6.66
C PRO A 364 -50.77 -2.65 -5.32
N LYS A 365 -51.17 -3.52 -4.36
CA LYS A 365 -51.53 -3.09 -3.00
C LYS A 365 -50.38 -2.40 -2.26
N ALA A 366 -49.14 -2.89 -2.42
CA ALA A 366 -47.98 -2.24 -1.81
C ALA A 366 -47.65 -0.91 -2.50
N ARG A 367 -47.81 -0.81 -3.82
CA ARG A 367 -47.63 0.46 -4.56
C ARG A 367 -48.63 1.51 -4.06
N LEU A 368 -49.89 1.14 -3.91
CA LEU A 368 -50.94 2.03 -3.40
C LEU A 368 -50.60 2.59 -2.01
N LEU A 369 -50.05 1.75 -1.12
CA LEU A 369 -49.62 2.16 0.23
C LEU A 369 -48.39 3.10 0.23
N CYS A 370 -47.68 3.19 -0.90
CA CYS A 370 -46.55 4.10 -1.09
C CYS A 370 -46.87 5.27 -2.03
N ALA A 371 -48.10 5.36 -2.55
CA ALA A 371 -48.51 6.40 -3.49
C ALA A 371 -48.34 7.80 -2.92
N ASP A 372 -48.72 7.98 -1.65
CA ASP A 372 -48.61 9.27 -0.94
C ASP A 372 -47.15 9.75 -0.75
N SER A 373 -46.18 8.84 -0.87
CA SER A 373 -44.77 9.18 -0.77
C SER A 373 -44.15 9.55 -2.11
N LEU A 374 -44.87 9.40 -3.23
CA LEU A 374 -44.43 9.81 -4.56
C LEU A 374 -45.03 11.17 -4.90
N ASP A 375 -44.19 12.10 -5.34
CA ASP A 375 -44.65 13.38 -5.88
C ASP A 375 -45.09 13.22 -7.35
N ILE A 376 -46.29 12.65 -7.52
CA ILE A 376 -46.89 12.35 -8.83
C ILE A 376 -47.05 13.63 -9.68
N GLU A 377 -47.31 14.78 -9.05
CA GLU A 377 -47.44 16.05 -9.76
C GLU A 377 -46.09 16.52 -10.33
N THR A 378 -45.00 16.38 -9.56
CA THR A 378 -43.65 16.59 -10.10
C THR A 378 -43.36 15.64 -11.26
N TYR A 379 -43.76 14.37 -11.18
CA TYR A 379 -43.51 13.42 -12.28
C TYR A 379 -44.28 13.78 -13.56
N ARG A 380 -45.53 14.26 -13.43
CA ARG A 380 -46.30 14.75 -14.58
C ARG A 380 -45.64 15.96 -15.22
N ARG A 381 -45.22 16.95 -14.41
CA ARG A 381 -44.51 18.14 -14.91
C ARG A 381 -43.21 17.75 -15.62
N ASP A 382 -42.40 16.89 -15.01
CA ASP A 382 -41.12 16.45 -15.58
C ASP A 382 -41.32 15.63 -16.87
N LEU A 383 -42.45 14.90 -17.00
CA LEU A 383 -42.84 14.21 -18.24
C LEU A 383 -43.24 15.20 -19.35
N GLU A 384 -43.99 16.25 -19.01
CA GLU A 384 -44.35 17.32 -19.95
C GLU A 384 -43.11 18.04 -20.46
N GLU A 385 -42.18 18.40 -19.57
CA GLU A 385 -40.90 19.02 -19.92
C GLU A 385 -40.04 18.11 -20.81
N ALA A 386 -40.00 16.80 -20.51
CA ALA A 386 -39.29 15.83 -21.35
C ALA A 386 -39.88 15.74 -22.76
N ARG A 387 -41.21 15.75 -22.89
CA ARG A 387 -41.91 15.70 -24.18
C ARG A 387 -41.73 16.98 -24.99
N GLU A 388 -41.81 18.13 -24.34
CA GLU A 388 -41.56 19.44 -24.95
C GLU A 388 -40.14 19.47 -25.53
N TYR A 389 -39.13 19.13 -24.71
CA TYR A 389 -37.74 19.08 -25.15
C TYR A 389 -37.50 18.13 -26.34
N LEU A 390 -38.09 16.92 -26.30
CA LEU A 390 -37.95 15.95 -27.38
C LEU A 390 -38.62 16.43 -28.67
N SER A 391 -39.77 17.11 -28.57
CA SER A 391 -40.45 17.68 -29.74
C SER A 391 -39.65 18.82 -30.39
N GLU A 392 -39.06 19.71 -29.58
CA GLU A 392 -38.20 20.79 -30.08
C GLU A 392 -36.91 20.25 -30.72
N SER A 393 -36.35 19.17 -30.15
CA SER A 393 -35.13 18.55 -30.67
C SER A 393 -35.35 17.87 -32.02
N THR A 394 -36.50 17.21 -32.22
CA THR A 394 -36.84 16.61 -33.52
C THR A 394 -36.96 17.65 -34.64
N ASP A 395 -37.46 18.85 -34.34
CA ASP A 395 -37.59 19.93 -35.32
C ASP A 395 -36.20 20.51 -35.72
N ILE A 396 -35.21 20.41 -34.84
CA ILE A 396 -33.83 20.90 -35.08
C ILE A 396 -33.02 19.91 -35.94
N GLU A 397 -33.20 18.60 -35.74
CA GLU A 397 -32.55 17.57 -36.59
C GLU A 397 -32.97 17.73 -38.06
N GLU A 398 -34.23 18.09 -38.33
CA GLU A 398 -34.73 18.33 -39.69
C GLU A 398 -34.07 19.54 -40.38
N LEU A 399 -33.48 20.47 -39.62
CA LEU A 399 -32.83 21.67 -40.12
C LEU A 399 -31.32 21.49 -40.41
N GLY A 400 -30.77 20.28 -40.26
CA GLY A 400 -29.41 19.94 -40.69
C GLY A 400 -28.29 20.60 -39.88
N SER A 401 -28.54 20.88 -38.59
CA SER A 401 -27.50 21.41 -37.70
C SER A 401 -26.45 20.34 -37.38
N THR A 402 -25.20 20.76 -37.18
CA THR A 402 -24.11 19.84 -36.81
C THR A 402 -24.13 19.69 -35.29
N GLU A 403 -24.64 18.55 -34.81
CA GLU A 403 -24.78 18.28 -33.39
C GLU A 403 -23.41 18.20 -32.68
N THR A 404 -23.38 18.73 -31.46
CA THR A 404 -22.24 18.58 -30.53
C THR A 404 -22.47 17.35 -29.65
N GLU A 405 -21.39 16.69 -29.20
CA GLU A 405 -21.47 15.52 -28.29
C GLU A 405 -22.29 15.79 -27.01
N GLU A 406 -22.46 17.04 -26.59
CA GLU A 406 -23.31 17.43 -25.46
C GLU A 406 -24.81 17.36 -25.77
N SER A 407 -25.21 17.58 -27.03
CA SER A 407 -26.60 17.45 -27.50
C SER A 407 -27.07 16.00 -27.38
N ASP A 408 -26.26 15.06 -27.88
CA ASP A 408 -26.54 13.63 -27.88
C ASP A 408 -26.76 13.07 -26.46
N LEU A 409 -25.92 13.49 -25.50
CA LEU A 409 -26.02 13.07 -24.11
C LEU A 409 -27.30 13.59 -23.45
N THR A 410 -27.70 14.82 -23.78
CA THR A 410 -28.90 15.46 -23.24
C THR A 410 -30.17 14.83 -23.82
N LEU A 411 -30.22 14.62 -25.13
CA LEU A 411 -31.31 13.94 -25.82
C LEU A 411 -31.48 12.49 -25.32
N SER A 412 -30.37 11.76 -25.17
CA SER A 412 -30.40 10.41 -24.61
C SER A 412 -30.93 10.38 -23.17
N TRP A 413 -30.62 11.41 -22.37
CA TRP A 413 -31.08 11.50 -20.99
C TRP A 413 -32.59 11.75 -20.92
N TRP A 414 -33.12 12.70 -21.71
CA TRP A 414 -34.55 12.99 -21.77
C TRP A 414 -35.38 11.84 -22.32
N THR A 415 -34.93 11.20 -23.41
CA THR A 415 -35.60 10.02 -23.99
C THR A 415 -35.74 8.89 -22.96
N ARG A 416 -34.67 8.68 -22.17
CA ARG A 416 -34.69 7.67 -21.10
C ARG A 416 -35.67 8.04 -20.00
N ASN A 417 -35.65 9.29 -19.55
CA ASN A 417 -36.51 9.75 -18.47
C ASN A 417 -37.98 9.77 -18.86
N GLU A 418 -38.33 10.21 -20.07
CA GLU A 418 -39.71 10.19 -20.56
C GLU A 418 -40.31 8.79 -20.43
N LYS A 419 -39.56 7.78 -20.88
CA LYS A 419 -39.96 6.37 -20.78
C LYS A 419 -40.06 5.92 -19.31
N GLU A 420 -39.05 6.19 -18.50
CA GLU A 420 -39.04 5.76 -17.10
C GLU A 420 -40.17 6.42 -16.29
N ILE A 421 -40.47 7.70 -16.52
CA ILE A 421 -41.55 8.44 -15.86
C ILE A 421 -42.93 7.93 -16.31
N THR A 422 -43.11 7.72 -17.63
CA THR A 422 -44.37 7.18 -18.18
C THR A 422 -44.71 5.83 -17.52
N GLU A 423 -43.74 4.91 -17.48
CA GLU A 423 -43.94 3.61 -16.84
C GLU A 423 -44.21 3.71 -15.33
N ILE A 424 -43.61 4.69 -14.63
CA ILE A 424 -43.91 4.93 -13.22
C ILE A 424 -45.38 5.35 -13.05
N LEU A 425 -45.85 6.31 -13.84
CA LEU A 425 -47.23 6.80 -13.75
C LEU A 425 -48.24 5.69 -14.07
N GLU A 426 -47.99 4.88 -15.11
CA GLU A 426 -48.82 3.73 -15.46
C GLU A 426 -48.92 2.70 -14.31
N LEU A 427 -47.81 2.37 -13.65
CA LEU A 427 -47.80 1.45 -12.52
C LEU A 427 -48.57 1.98 -11.29
N MET A 428 -48.67 3.30 -11.16
CA MET A 428 -49.42 3.96 -10.09
C MET A 428 -50.91 4.03 -10.41
N GLU A 429 -51.29 4.30 -11.67
CA GLU A 429 -52.68 4.25 -12.13
C GLU A 429 -53.25 2.83 -12.02
N GLU A 430 -52.50 1.82 -12.46
CA GLU A 430 -52.86 0.39 -12.30
C GLU A 430 -53.15 0.05 -10.83
N ALA A 431 -52.37 0.60 -9.91
CA ALA A 431 -52.52 0.34 -8.47
C ALA A 431 -53.73 1.06 -7.85
N ILE A 432 -54.26 2.12 -8.47
CA ILE A 432 -55.43 2.87 -8.02
C ILE A 432 -56.73 2.23 -8.52
N GLU A 433 -56.70 1.61 -9.71
CA GLU A 433 -57.87 0.95 -10.32
C GLU A 433 -58.23 -0.41 -9.70
N LEU A 434 -57.28 -1.05 -9.00
CA LEU A 434 -57.42 -2.34 -8.31
C LEU A 434 -57.87 -2.18 -6.84
#